data_AF-A0A0W0VBX2-F1
#
_entry.id   AF-A0A0W0VBX2-F1
#
_cell.length_a   1.000
_cell.length_b   1.000
_cell.length_c   1.000
_cell.angle_alpha   90.00
_cell.angle_beta   90.00
_cell.angle_gamma   90.00
#
_symmetry.space_group_name_H-M   'P 1'
#
loop_
_entity.id
_entity.type
_entity.pdbx_description
1 polymer ?
#
loop_
_entity_poly.entity_id
_entity_poly.type
_entity_poly.pdbx_seq_one_letter_code
_entity_poly.pdbx_strand_id
1 'polypeptide(L)' 'MSRSQDINPIEVQKYLKGINFPASKQNIIDCAKKNGAPSEVVDTIKNIKEEQFSSPTDISKHINKH' A
#
# COMPACT_ATOMS: atom_id res chain seq x y z
N MET A 1 20.59 -8.28 -13.75
CA MET A 1 19.93 -7.46 -12.70
C MET A 1 18.55 -8.03 -12.46
N SER A 2 18.31 -8.63 -11.29
CA SER A 2 16.97 -9.08 -10.88
C SER A 2 16.34 -8.02 -10.00
N ARG A 3 15.24 -7.41 -10.43
CA ARG A 3 14.37 -6.61 -9.56
C ARG A 3 12.98 -6.42 -10.18
N SER A 4 12.27 -7.53 -10.32
CA SER A 4 10.82 -7.51 -10.39
C SER A 4 10.35 -7.95 -9.01
N GLN A 5 10.26 -7.01 -8.06
CA GLN A 5 9.59 -7.32 -6.80
C GLN A 5 8.09 -7.27 -7.06
N ASP A 6 7.50 -8.44 -7.31
CA ASP A 6 6.07 -8.64 -7.23
C ASP A 6 5.63 -8.33 -5.80
N ILE A 7 5.16 -7.10 -5.57
CA ILE A 7 4.69 -6.70 -4.25
C ILE A 7 3.39 -7.43 -3.97
N ASN A 8 3.45 -8.34 -3.00
CA ASN A 8 2.29 -9.13 -2.66
C ASN A 8 1.25 -8.24 -1.97
N PRO A 9 0.03 -8.09 -2.51
CA PRO A 9 -1.02 -7.31 -1.89
C PRO A 9 -1.33 -7.74 -0.45
N ILE A 10 -1.14 -9.02 -0.12
CA ILE A 10 -1.34 -9.55 1.23
C ILE A 10 -0.32 -8.97 2.21
N GLU A 11 0.93 -8.82 1.78
CA GLU A 11 1.97 -8.21 2.61
C GLU A 11 1.67 -6.73 2.85
N VAL A 12 1.23 -6.00 1.82
CA VAL A 12 0.81 -4.59 1.96
C VAL A 12 -0.30 -4.46 2.98
N GLN A 13 -1.35 -5.28 2.91
CA GLN A 13 -2.43 -5.24 3.89
C GLN A 13 -1.95 -5.46 5.33
N LYS A 14 -0.90 -6.27 5.53
CA LYS A 14 -0.33 -6.52 6.86
C LYS A 14 0.29 -5.26 7.47
N TYR A 15 0.92 -4.41 6.65
CA TYR A 15 1.51 -3.14 7.08
C TYR A 15 0.48 -2.00 7.24
N LEU A 16 -0.75 -2.21 6.81
CA LEU A 16 -1.84 -1.23 6.88
C LEU A 16 -2.87 -1.57 7.97
N LYS A 17 -2.53 -2.50 8.86
CA LYS A 17 -3.36 -2.84 10.02
C LYS A 17 -3.40 -1.66 11.00
N GLY A 18 -4.60 -1.33 11.48
CA GLY A 18 -4.80 -0.25 12.44
C GLY A 18 -5.07 1.13 11.82
N ILE A 19 -5.23 1.24 10.50
CA ILE A 19 -5.77 2.45 9.89
C ILE A 19 -7.28 2.53 10.10
N ASN A 20 -7.75 3.72 10.49
CA ASN A 20 -9.15 4.10 10.38
C ASN A 20 -9.44 4.59 8.96
N PHE A 21 -10.36 3.90 8.29
CA PHE A 21 -10.84 4.29 6.96
C PHE A 21 -12.11 5.17 7.07
N PRO A 22 -12.36 6.07 6.12
CA PRO A 22 -11.54 6.36 4.92
C PRO A 22 -10.22 7.05 5.27
N ALA A 23 -9.17 6.72 4.53
CA ALA A 23 -7.83 7.25 4.75
C ALA A 23 -7.21 7.75 3.45
N SER A 24 -6.53 8.90 3.51
CA SER A 24 -5.80 9.45 2.37
C SER A 24 -4.55 8.64 2.07
N LYS A 25 -4.13 8.61 0.81
CA LYS A 25 -2.88 7.98 0.34
C LYS A 25 -1.67 8.36 1.22
N GLN A 26 -1.57 9.61 1.65
CA GLN A 26 -0.53 10.07 2.55
C GLN A 26 -0.53 9.32 3.90
N ASN A 27 -1.71 9.13 4.49
CA ASN A 27 -1.90 8.38 5.74
C ASN A 27 -1.56 6.90 5.54
N ILE A 28 -1.93 6.31 4.40
CA ILE A 28 -1.57 4.94 4.04
C ILE A 28 -0.04 4.80 4.00
N ILE A 29 0.65 5.72 3.31
CA ILE A 29 2.11 5.73 3.18
C ILE A 29 2.79 5.88 4.55
N ASP A 30 2.33 6.83 5.37
CA ASP A 30 2.88 7.05 6.71
C ASP A 30 2.70 5.83 7.59
N CYS A 31 1.51 5.22 7.59
CA CYS A 31 1.25 4.01 8.34
C CYS A 31 2.09 2.84 7.85
N ALA A 32 2.20 2.63 6.53
CA ALA A 32 3.04 1.59 5.97
C ALA A 32 4.50 1.75 6.43
N LYS A 33 5.04 2.97 6.34
CA LYS A 33 6.39 3.28 6.84
C LYS A 33 6.55 3.03 8.33
N LYS A 34 5.58 3.46 9.16
CA LYS A 34 5.57 3.22 10.60
C LYS A 34 5.52 1.74 10.96
N ASN A 35 4.85 0.94 10.15
CA ASN A 35 4.79 -0.52 10.29
C ASN A 35 6.01 -1.24 9.69
N GLY A 36 7.02 -0.51 9.20
CA GLY A 36 8.23 -1.10 8.63
C GLY A 36 8.05 -1.64 7.22
N ALA A 37 7.08 -1.13 6.45
CA ALA A 37 6.92 -1.51 5.05
C ALA A 37 8.17 -1.12 4.25
N PRO A 38 8.64 -2.00 3.35
CA PRO A 38 9.77 -1.69 2.49
C PRO A 38 9.44 -0.55 1.52
N SER A 39 10.47 0.15 1.05
CA SER A 39 10.33 1.28 0.11
C SER A 39 9.53 0.90 -1.14
N GLU A 40 9.70 -0.33 -1.63
CA GLU A 40 9.00 -0.85 -2.82
C GLU A 40 7.47 -0.86 -2.62
N VAL A 41 6.98 -1.22 -1.42
CA VAL A 41 5.56 -1.15 -1.06
C VAL A 41 5.07 0.29 -1.04
N VAL A 42 5.84 1.20 -0.43
CA VAL A 42 5.51 2.62 -0.35
C VAL A 42 5.44 3.26 -1.74
N ASP A 43 6.43 2.99 -2.60
CA ASP A 43 6.46 3.50 -3.97
C ASP A 43 5.29 2.98 -4.78
N THR A 44 4.89 1.72 -4.58
CA THR A 44 3.72 1.16 -5.25
C THR A 44 2.44 1.84 -4.84
N ILE A 45 2.23 2.06 -3.54
CA ILE A 45 1.06 2.82 -3.03
C ILE A 45 1.07 4.25 -3.57
N LYS A 46 2.25 4.87 -3.65
CA LYS A 46 2.44 6.23 -4.17
C LYS A 46 2.10 6.34 -5.66
N ASN A 47 2.35 5.29 -6.45
CA ASN A 47 2.02 5.23 -7.88
C ASN A 47 0.52 5.02 -8.16
N ILE A 48 -0.30 4.69 -7.15
CA ILE A 48 -1.75 4.57 -7.32
C ILE A 48 -2.34 5.96 -7.60
N LYS A 49 -3.19 6.03 -8.63
CA LYS A 49 -3.91 7.26 -9.03
C LYS A 49 -4.89 7.73 -7.96
N GLU A 50 -5.49 6.80 -7.23
CA GLU A 50 -6.38 7.09 -6.09
C GLU A 50 -5.67 7.93 -5.02
N GLU A 51 -6.44 8.86 -4.44
CA GLU A 51 -5.98 9.73 -3.36
C GLU A 51 -6.59 9.36 -2.01
N GLN A 52 -7.72 8.64 -2.02
CA GLN A 52 -8.42 8.14 -0.85
C GLN A 52 -8.72 6.66 -1.01
N PHE A 53 -8.62 5.93 0.09
CA PHE A 53 -8.97 4.53 0.15
C PHE A 53 -10.01 4.33 1.23
N SER A 54 -10.98 3.46 0.94
CA SER A 54 -12.04 3.12 1.90
C SER A 54 -11.74 1.85 2.70
N SER A 55 -10.73 1.07 2.34
CA SER A 55 -10.34 -0.16 3.04
C SER A 55 -8.93 -0.64 2.66
N PRO A 56 -8.28 -1.49 3.47
CA PRO A 56 -7.00 -2.11 3.12
C PRO A 56 -7.11 -2.97 1.86
N THR A 57 -8.25 -3.64 1.70
CA THR A 57 -8.56 -4.48 0.54
C THR A 57 -8.67 -3.67 -0.76
N ASP A 58 -9.08 -2.40 -0.66
CA ASP A 58 -9.21 -1.53 -1.82
C ASP A 58 -7.83 -1.18 -2.41
N ILE A 59 -6.86 -0.98 -1.53
CA ILE A 59 -5.46 -0.73 -1.89
C ILE A 59 -4.88 -1.97 -2.59
N SER A 60 -5.08 -3.16 -2.03
CA SER A 60 -4.60 -4.41 -2.68
C SER A 60 -5.19 -4.65 -4.07
N LYS A 61 -6.45 -4.24 -4.31
CA LYS A 61 -7.07 -4.37 -5.63
C LYS A 61 -6.40 -3.47 -6.66
N HIS A 62 -5.95 -2.29 -6.24
CA HIS A 62 -5.23 -1.35 -7.11
C HIS A 62 -3.80 -1.80 -7.42
N ILE A 63 -3.16 -2.56 -6.53
CA ILE A 63 -1.79 -3.05 -6.71
C ILE A 63 -1.73 -4.24 -7.67
N ASN A 64 -2.73 -5.14 -7.65
CA ASN A 64 -2.73 -6.40 -8.41
C ASN A 64 -3.11 -6.24 -9.91
N LYS A 65 -2.96 -5.06 -10.51
CA LYS A 65 -3.31 -4.83 -11.92
C LYS A 65 -2.04 -4.67 -12.76
N HIS A 66 -1.44 -5.79 -13.11
CA HIS A 66 -0.40 -5.88 -14.15
C HIS A 66 -0.68 -7.07 -15.07
#